data_AF-A0A485AIL9-F1
#
_entry.id   AF-A0A485AIL9-F1
#
_cell.length_a   1.000
_cell.length_b   1.000
_cell.length_c   1.000
_cell.angle_alpha   90.00
_cell.angle_beta   90.00
_cell.angle_gamma   90.00
#
_symmetry.space_group_name_H-M   'P 1'
#
loop_
_entity.id
_entity.type
_entity.pdbx_description
1 polymer ?
#
loop_
_entity_poly.entity_id
_entity_poly.type
_entity_poly.pdbx_seq_one_letter_code
_entity_poly.pdbx_strand_id
1 'polypeptide(L)'
;MQYIKIHALDNVAVALADLAEGTEVTVDGQAITLRQAVTRGHKFALRDIAKGENVIKYGLPIGHTLVDVAAGEHIHAHNTRTNLSDLDTYSYQPDFQAEVAQPADREVQIYRRPNGEVGVRNELWILPTVGCVNAMARQMQTRFLKESNDAEGIDGVHLFSHTYGCSQLGDDHINTRTMLQNMVRHPNAGAVLVVG
;
A
#
# COMPACT_ATOMS: atom_id res chain seq x y z
N MET A 1 -1.98 -24.56 2.62
CA MET A 1 -0.57 -24.19 2.85
C MET A 1 -0.48 -23.51 4.21
N GLN A 2 0.31 -24.02 5.16
CA GLN A 2 0.35 -23.51 6.55
C GLN A 2 1.54 -22.57 6.83
N TYR A 3 2.42 -22.38 5.85
CA TYR A 3 3.60 -21.53 5.91
C TYR A 3 3.94 -21.05 4.50
N ILE A 4 4.78 -20.00 4.38
CA ILE A 4 5.25 -19.46 3.11
C ILE A 4 6.72 -19.04 3.19
N LYS A 5 7.51 -19.50 2.23
CA LYS A 5 8.82 -18.94 1.87
C LYS A 5 8.62 -18.04 0.67
N ILE A 6 9.07 -16.79 0.75
CA ILE A 6 8.66 -15.76 -0.22
C ILE A 6 9.63 -15.71 -1.39
N HIS A 7 10.92 -15.81 -1.10
CA HIS A 7 11.97 -15.79 -2.10
C HIS A 7 12.91 -16.99 -1.94
N ALA A 8 13.49 -17.48 -3.03
CA ALA A 8 14.36 -18.66 -3.03
C ALA A 8 15.59 -18.53 -2.09
N LEU A 9 16.11 -17.32 -1.94
CA LEU A 9 17.24 -17.01 -1.05
C LEU A 9 16.87 -16.91 0.44
N ASP A 10 15.59 -16.96 0.80
CA ASP A 10 15.16 -16.79 2.18
C ASP A 10 15.69 -17.94 3.05
N ASN A 11 16.23 -17.60 4.23
CA ASN A 11 16.61 -18.57 5.27
C ASN A 11 15.57 -18.67 6.40
N VAL A 12 14.42 -18.02 6.22
CA VAL A 12 13.26 -18.08 7.11
C VAL A 12 11.98 -18.26 6.29
N ALA A 13 10.95 -18.84 6.92
CA ALA A 13 9.59 -18.85 6.39
C ALA A 13 8.63 -18.20 7.41
N VAL A 14 7.45 -17.79 6.93
CA VAL A 14 6.39 -17.21 7.77
C VAL A 14 5.28 -18.23 7.98
N ALA A 15 4.84 -18.40 9.21
CA ALA A 15 3.68 -19.23 9.54
C ALA A 15 2.37 -18.55 9.08
N LEU A 16 1.50 -19.28 8.38
CA LEU A 16 0.17 -18.82 7.94
C LEU A 16 -0.96 -19.26 8.88
N ALA A 17 -0.63 -20.12 9.85
CA ALA A 17 -1.46 -20.57 10.95
C ALA A 17 -0.61 -20.68 12.22
N ASP A 18 -1.23 -20.93 13.37
CA ASP A 18 -0.50 -21.29 14.58
C ASP A 18 0.03 -22.72 14.43
N LEU A 19 1.35 -22.87 14.53
CA LEU A 19 2.04 -24.15 14.38
C LEU A 19 2.55 -24.59 15.75
N ALA A 20 2.23 -25.83 16.14
CA ALA A 20 2.71 -26.38 17.40
C ALA A 20 4.19 -26.75 17.33
N GLU A 21 4.85 -26.79 18.48
CA GLU A 21 6.15 -27.45 18.62
C GLU A 21 6.07 -28.90 18.14
N GLY A 22 7.14 -29.39 17.50
CA GLY A 22 7.19 -30.74 16.92
C GLY A 22 6.49 -30.87 15.56
N THR A 23 5.81 -29.83 15.07
CA THR A 23 5.23 -29.84 13.72
C THR A 23 6.34 -29.98 12.68
N GLU A 24 6.21 -30.97 11.80
CA GLU A 24 7.09 -31.09 10.63
C GLU A 24 6.58 -30.21 9.48
N VAL A 25 7.47 -29.39 8.94
CA VAL A 25 7.23 -28.55 7.76
C VAL A 25 8.19 -28.96 6.65
N THR A 26 7.75 -28.86 5.40
CA THR A 26 8.57 -29.17 4.23
C THR A 26 8.65 -27.94 3.34
N VAL A 27 9.85 -27.37 3.20
CA VAL A 27 10.10 -26.17 2.40
C VAL A 27 11.22 -26.48 1.42
N ASP A 28 10.98 -26.22 0.13
CA ASP A 28 11.92 -26.55 -0.96
C ASP A 28 12.42 -28.01 -0.96
N GLY A 29 11.55 -28.94 -0.53
CA GLY A 29 11.88 -30.36 -0.42
C GLY A 29 12.67 -30.76 0.83
N GLN A 30 12.99 -29.83 1.73
CA GLN A 30 13.67 -30.10 2.99
C GLN A 30 12.67 -30.18 4.15
N ALA A 31 12.70 -31.27 4.92
CA ALA A 31 11.90 -31.44 6.14
C ALA A 31 12.59 -30.77 7.34
N ILE A 32 11.81 -30.01 8.11
CA ILE A 32 12.25 -29.26 9.29
C ILE A 32 11.21 -29.46 10.39
N THR A 33 11.64 -29.80 11.59
CA THR A 33 10.76 -29.91 12.76
C THR A 33 10.81 -28.62 13.57
N LEU A 34 9.66 -28.04 13.86
CA LEU A 34 9.59 -26.83 14.70
C LEU A 34 10.02 -27.14 16.13
N ARG A 35 10.90 -26.30 16.68
CA ARG A 35 11.47 -26.47 18.04
C ARG A 35 10.69 -25.75 19.13
N GLN A 36 9.79 -24.86 18.74
CA GLN A 36 8.84 -24.18 19.62
C GLN A 36 7.54 -23.95 18.84
N ALA A 37 6.45 -23.62 19.54
CA ALA A 37 5.25 -23.14 18.88
C ALA A 37 5.53 -21.81 18.15
N VAL A 38 5.02 -21.68 16.92
CA VAL A 38 5.17 -20.49 16.07
C VAL A 38 3.78 -19.97 15.72
N THR A 39 3.43 -18.80 16.25
CA THR A 39 2.15 -18.14 16.00
C THR A 39 2.05 -17.65 14.55
N ARG A 40 0.84 -17.61 14.00
CA ARG A 40 0.56 -17.04 12.68
C ARG A 40 1.20 -15.65 12.52
N GLY A 41 1.87 -15.45 11.38
CA GLY A 41 2.58 -14.21 11.04
C GLY A 41 4.02 -14.15 11.53
N HIS A 42 4.42 -15.04 12.44
CA HIS A 42 5.79 -15.10 12.93
C HIS A 42 6.69 -15.95 12.00
N LYS A 43 8.00 -15.80 12.17
CA LYS A 43 9.01 -16.42 11.33
C LYS A 43 9.61 -17.64 12.02
N PHE A 44 10.04 -18.62 11.27
CA PHE A 44 10.90 -19.70 11.78
C PHE A 44 12.09 -19.93 10.84
N ALA A 45 13.20 -20.41 11.40
CA ALA A 45 14.43 -20.65 10.66
C ALA A 45 14.31 -21.89 9.76
N LEU A 46 14.74 -21.77 8.50
CA LEU A 46 14.75 -22.89 7.54
C LEU A 46 16.02 -23.73 7.59
N ARG A 47 17.06 -23.20 8.24
CA ARG A 47 18.36 -23.83 8.48
C ARG A 47 18.94 -23.25 9.75
N ASP A 48 20.06 -23.81 10.20
CA ASP A 48 20.85 -23.18 11.24
C ASP A 48 21.38 -21.82 10.74
N ILE A 49 21.32 -20.80 11.60
CA ILE A 49 21.76 -19.43 11.36
C ILE A 49 22.67 -19.04 12.53
N ALA A 50 23.97 -18.84 12.26
CA ALA A 50 24.94 -18.54 13.29
C ALA A 50 24.70 -17.14 13.88
N LYS A 51 25.14 -16.88 15.11
CA LYS A 51 25.08 -15.56 15.74
C LYS A 51 25.71 -14.48 14.86
N GLY A 52 24.98 -13.38 14.64
CA GLY A 52 25.42 -12.25 13.82
C GLY A 52 25.21 -12.47 12.32
N GLU A 53 24.79 -13.66 11.90
CA GLU A 53 24.45 -13.92 10.51
C GLU A 53 23.12 -13.27 10.14
N ASN A 54 22.99 -12.87 8.87
CA ASN A 54 21.80 -12.21 8.37
C ASN A 54 20.59 -13.15 8.33
N VAL A 55 19.46 -12.62 8.75
CA VAL A 55 18.13 -13.16 8.50
C VAL A 55 17.68 -12.63 7.14
N ILE A 56 17.49 -13.52 6.18
CA ILE A 56 17.14 -13.21 4.79
C ILE A 56 15.65 -13.49 4.57
N LYS A 57 14.89 -12.45 4.21
CA LYS A 57 13.47 -12.53 3.84
C LYS A 57 13.21 -11.62 2.64
N TYR A 58 12.37 -12.06 1.70
CA TYR A 58 12.17 -11.37 0.40
C TYR A 58 13.46 -11.29 -0.44
N GLY A 59 14.42 -12.19 -0.19
CA GLY A 59 15.73 -12.18 -0.83
C GLY A 59 16.70 -11.12 -0.29
N LEU A 60 16.34 -10.40 0.76
CA LEU A 60 17.13 -9.31 1.33
C LEU A 60 17.41 -9.51 2.82
N PRO A 61 18.54 -8.98 3.35
CA PRO A 61 18.84 -9.02 4.77
C PRO A 61 17.91 -8.07 5.53
N ILE A 62 17.02 -8.63 6.36
CA ILE A 62 16.09 -7.84 7.18
C ILE A 62 16.62 -7.57 8.60
N GLY A 63 17.73 -8.18 8.96
CA GLY A 63 18.31 -8.15 10.29
C GLY A 63 19.39 -9.21 10.45
N HIS A 64 19.89 -9.35 11.67
CA HIS A 64 20.85 -10.39 12.06
C HIS A 64 20.39 -11.11 13.34
N THR A 65 20.89 -12.32 13.54
CA THR A 65 20.67 -13.08 14.78
C THR A 65 21.52 -12.56 15.93
N LEU A 66 20.97 -12.56 17.14
CA LEU A 66 21.65 -12.17 18.39
C LEU A 66 22.36 -13.35 19.08
N VAL A 67 21.95 -14.56 18.72
CA VAL A 67 22.42 -15.86 19.22
C VAL A 67 22.47 -16.84 18.05
N ASP A 68 23.09 -18.00 18.23
CA ASP A 68 22.92 -19.09 17.26
C ASP A 68 21.45 -19.52 17.26
N VAL A 69 20.87 -19.69 16.07
CA VAL A 69 19.48 -20.13 15.89
C VAL A 69 19.46 -21.42 15.08
N ALA A 70 18.87 -22.47 15.64
CA ALA A 70 18.76 -23.76 14.95
C ALA A 70 17.60 -23.78 13.96
N ALA A 71 17.68 -24.68 12.97
CA ALA A 71 16.57 -24.94 12.06
C ALA A 71 15.29 -25.29 12.84
N GLY A 72 14.17 -24.70 12.42
CA GLY A 72 12.86 -24.87 13.06
C GLY A 72 12.61 -23.98 14.28
N GLU A 73 13.57 -23.16 14.71
CA GLU A 73 13.36 -22.23 15.81
C GLU A 73 12.56 -20.99 15.40
N HIS A 74 11.78 -20.46 16.35
CA HIS A 74 11.03 -19.22 16.20
C HIS A 74 11.98 -18.01 16.08
N ILE A 75 11.91 -17.29 14.96
CA ILE A 75 12.68 -16.07 14.69
C ILE A 75 11.85 -14.83 15.07
N HIS A 76 12.27 -14.13 16.13
CA HIS A 76 11.59 -12.92 16.61
C HIS A 76 12.54 -11.95 17.32
N ALA A 77 12.00 -10.88 17.92
CA ALA A 77 12.79 -9.81 18.52
C ALA A 77 13.73 -10.27 19.67
N HIS A 78 13.47 -11.44 20.26
CA HIS A 78 14.30 -11.98 21.34
C HIS A 78 15.64 -12.57 20.83
N ASN A 79 15.68 -13.08 19.60
CA ASN A 79 16.86 -13.70 19.00
C ASN A 79 17.33 -13.02 17.71
N THR A 80 16.68 -11.95 17.28
CA THR A 80 17.06 -11.18 16.09
C THR A 80 16.88 -9.69 16.30
N ARG A 81 17.67 -8.90 15.57
CA ARG A 81 17.59 -7.45 15.54
C ARG A 81 17.60 -6.96 14.09
N THR A 82 16.84 -5.90 13.81
CA THR A 82 16.87 -5.25 12.50
C THR A 82 18.24 -4.65 12.21
N ASN A 83 18.62 -4.62 10.93
CA ASN A 83 19.82 -3.91 10.45
C ASN A 83 19.56 -2.42 10.19
N LEU A 84 18.35 -1.91 10.48
CA LEU A 84 18.07 -0.48 10.43
C LEU A 84 18.97 0.24 11.46
N SER A 85 19.76 1.17 10.95
CA SER A 85 20.58 2.11 11.71
C SER A 85 20.29 3.53 11.22
N ASP A 86 20.76 4.53 11.95
CA ASP A 86 20.75 5.90 11.47
C ASP A 86 21.61 5.97 10.19
N LEU A 87 20.95 6.16 9.05
CA LEU A 87 21.60 6.22 7.74
C LEU A 87 21.69 7.68 7.31
N ASP A 88 22.89 8.24 7.34
CA ASP A 88 23.17 9.59 6.78
C ASP A 88 23.37 9.56 5.26
N THR A 89 23.52 8.36 4.67
CA THR A 89 23.84 8.20 3.25
C THR A 89 23.03 7.06 2.62
N TYR A 90 22.41 7.36 1.48
CA TYR A 90 21.72 6.39 0.63
C TYR A 90 22.18 6.62 -0.81
N SER A 91 22.52 5.55 -1.52
CA SER A 91 22.84 5.58 -2.94
C SER A 91 21.86 4.69 -3.68
N TYR A 92 21.10 5.27 -4.62
CA TYR A 92 20.23 4.51 -5.50
C TYR A 92 21.08 3.75 -6.53
N GLN A 93 21.10 2.43 -6.43
CA GLN A 93 21.76 1.53 -7.38
C GLN A 93 20.70 0.62 -8.01
N PRO A 94 20.05 1.05 -9.09
CA PRO A 94 19.01 0.25 -9.74
C PRO A 94 19.60 -1.02 -10.35
N ASP A 95 18.92 -2.15 -10.11
CA ASP A 95 19.10 -3.37 -10.89
C ASP A 95 17.94 -3.47 -11.89
N PHE A 96 18.22 -3.12 -13.15
CA PHE A 96 17.21 -3.16 -14.20
C PHE A 96 17.02 -4.60 -14.68
N GLN A 97 15.88 -5.17 -14.33
CA GLN A 97 15.44 -6.44 -14.89
C GLN A 97 14.96 -6.22 -16.33
N ALA A 98 15.18 -7.21 -17.20
CA ALA A 98 14.70 -7.16 -18.57
C ALA A 98 13.17 -7.02 -18.59
N GLU A 99 12.65 -6.17 -19.47
CA GLU A 99 11.21 -6.04 -19.65
C GLU A 99 10.62 -7.36 -20.09
N VAL A 100 9.67 -7.86 -19.31
CA VAL A 100 8.83 -8.98 -19.73
C VAL A 100 7.85 -8.44 -20.78
N ALA A 101 7.65 -9.20 -21.86
CA ALA A 101 6.69 -8.83 -22.90
C ALA A 101 5.33 -8.51 -22.27
N GLN A 102 4.84 -7.29 -22.48
CA GLN A 102 3.52 -6.91 -21.99
C GLN A 102 2.44 -7.66 -22.77
N PRO A 103 1.38 -8.12 -22.10
CA PRO A 103 0.22 -8.66 -22.79
C PRO A 103 -0.40 -7.58 -23.68
N ALA A 104 -1.06 -8.01 -24.76
CA ALA A 104 -1.76 -7.09 -25.66
C ALA A 104 -2.85 -6.29 -24.92
N ASP A 105 -3.10 -5.08 -25.40
CA ASP A 105 -4.17 -4.21 -24.91
C ASP A 105 -5.53 -4.93 -24.94
N ARG A 106 -6.35 -4.65 -23.92
CA ARG A 106 -7.71 -5.15 -23.82
C ARG A 106 -8.68 -4.00 -24.05
N GLU A 107 -9.78 -4.27 -24.75
CA GLU A 107 -10.86 -3.31 -24.85
C GLU A 107 -11.45 -3.02 -23.46
N VAL A 108 -11.58 -1.73 -23.14
CA VAL A 108 -12.13 -1.22 -21.89
C VAL A 108 -13.07 -0.05 -22.17
N GLN A 109 -14.11 0.09 -21.35
CA GLN A 109 -15.00 1.24 -21.41
C GLN A 109 -14.35 2.44 -20.71
N ILE A 110 -14.25 3.57 -21.40
CA ILE A 110 -13.53 4.75 -20.95
C ILE A 110 -14.25 6.05 -21.34
N TYR A 111 -13.96 7.13 -20.60
CA TYR A 111 -14.43 8.48 -20.88
C TYR A 111 -13.26 9.34 -21.37
N ARG A 112 -13.21 9.61 -22.68
CA ARG A 112 -12.18 10.49 -23.27
C ARG A 112 -12.48 11.95 -22.95
N ARG A 113 -11.48 12.69 -22.46
CA ARG A 113 -11.63 14.11 -22.10
C ARG A 113 -11.04 15.02 -23.18
N PRO A 114 -11.53 16.27 -23.33
CA PRO A 114 -11.01 17.22 -24.32
C PRO A 114 -9.53 17.56 -24.15
N ASN A 115 -8.98 17.42 -22.94
CA ASN A 115 -7.56 17.64 -22.63
C ASN A 115 -6.65 16.45 -23.03
N GLY A 116 -7.20 15.37 -23.59
CA GLY A 116 -6.47 14.16 -23.99
C GLY A 116 -6.35 13.11 -22.89
N GLU A 117 -6.74 13.41 -21.65
CA GLU A 117 -6.77 12.43 -20.57
C GLU A 117 -7.99 11.49 -20.69
N VAL A 118 -7.96 10.41 -19.90
CA VAL A 118 -8.97 9.36 -19.94
C VAL A 118 -9.45 9.06 -18.53
N GLY A 119 -10.75 9.18 -18.31
CA GLY A 119 -11.43 8.76 -17.10
C GLY A 119 -11.93 7.32 -17.21
N VAL A 120 -11.92 6.60 -16.11
CA VAL A 120 -12.59 5.28 -15.97
C VAL A 120 -13.96 5.40 -15.27
N ARG A 121 -14.30 6.62 -14.86
CA ARG A 121 -15.60 7.02 -14.32
C ARG A 121 -15.98 8.39 -14.86
N ASN A 122 -17.26 8.71 -14.77
CA ASN A 122 -17.86 9.97 -15.14
C ASN A 122 -18.67 10.47 -13.95
N GLU A 123 -18.00 11.20 -13.06
CA GLU A 123 -18.56 11.70 -11.81
C GLU A 123 -18.72 13.23 -11.86
N LEU A 124 -19.65 13.78 -11.06
CA LEU A 124 -19.76 15.22 -10.80
C LEU A 124 -19.13 15.53 -9.45
N TRP A 125 -18.11 16.38 -9.41
CA TRP A 125 -17.41 16.72 -8.18
C TRP A 125 -17.77 18.13 -7.70
N ILE A 126 -18.05 18.27 -6.40
CA ILE A 126 -18.27 19.56 -5.74
C ILE A 126 -17.06 19.81 -4.85
N LEU A 127 -16.32 20.89 -5.14
CA LEU A 127 -15.05 21.23 -4.51
C LEU A 127 -15.13 22.60 -3.83
N PRO A 128 -15.35 22.64 -2.51
CA PRO A 128 -15.23 23.85 -1.71
C PRO A 128 -13.78 24.33 -1.63
N THR A 129 -13.52 25.61 -1.89
CA THR A 129 -12.17 26.20 -1.80
C THR A 129 -11.80 26.59 -0.37
N VAL A 130 -12.77 26.69 0.54
CA VAL A 130 -12.58 27.01 1.96
C VAL A 130 -13.51 26.18 2.85
N GLY A 131 -13.10 25.94 4.09
CA GLY A 131 -13.89 25.12 5.04
C GLY A 131 -15.28 25.69 5.35
N CYS A 132 -15.45 27.01 5.33
CA CYS A 132 -16.70 27.69 5.69
C CYS A 132 -17.89 27.31 4.80
N VAL A 133 -17.64 26.95 3.53
CA VAL A 133 -18.71 26.62 2.57
C VAL A 133 -19.02 25.13 2.50
N ASN A 134 -18.36 24.28 3.29
CA ASN A 134 -18.59 22.82 3.28
C ASN A 134 -20.05 22.43 3.58
N ALA A 135 -20.69 23.09 4.56
CA ALA A 135 -22.08 22.79 4.92
C ALA A 135 -23.05 23.16 3.79
N MET A 136 -22.82 24.31 3.15
CA MET A 136 -23.58 24.77 1.99
C MET A 136 -23.41 23.79 0.81
N ALA A 137 -22.18 23.39 0.51
CA ALA A 137 -21.89 22.44 -0.56
C ALA A 137 -22.57 21.07 -0.33
N ARG A 138 -22.68 20.62 0.92
CA ARG A 138 -23.42 19.40 1.29
C ARG A 138 -24.92 19.53 1.04
N GLN A 139 -25.49 20.70 1.35
CA GLN A 139 -26.89 20.98 1.04
C GLN A 139 -27.13 21.02 -0.48
N MET A 140 -26.22 21.63 -1.26
CA MET A 140 -26.26 21.63 -2.72
C MET A 140 -26.27 20.20 -3.27
N GLN A 141 -25.35 19.34 -2.81
CA GLN A 141 -25.28 17.93 -3.20
C GLN A 141 -26.60 17.20 -2.90
N THR A 142 -27.09 17.31 -1.66
CA THR A 142 -28.31 16.62 -1.21
C THR A 142 -29.52 17.03 -2.04
N ARG A 143 -29.65 18.33 -2.32
CA ARG A 143 -30.72 18.88 -3.14
C ARG A 143 -30.61 18.39 -4.59
N PHE A 144 -29.43 18.46 -5.18
CA PHE A 144 -29.19 18.00 -6.55
C PHE A 144 -29.57 16.53 -6.73
N LEU A 145 -29.12 15.65 -5.84
CA LEU A 145 -29.46 14.23 -5.90
C LEU A 145 -30.97 13.99 -5.79
N LYS A 146 -31.66 14.71 -4.90
CA LYS A 146 -33.13 14.61 -4.77
C LYS A 146 -33.86 15.06 -6.04
N GLU A 147 -33.41 16.13 -6.69
CA GLU A 147 -34.06 16.71 -7.89
C GLU A 147 -33.71 15.95 -9.18
N SER A 148 -32.60 15.20 -9.20
CA SER A 148 -32.07 14.51 -10.39
C SER A 148 -32.26 12.99 -10.38
N ASN A 149 -33.11 12.45 -9.49
CA ASN A 149 -33.26 11.00 -9.29
C ASN A 149 -31.91 10.31 -9.01
N ASP A 150 -31.17 10.84 -8.03
CA ASP A 150 -29.83 10.39 -7.64
C ASP A 150 -28.78 10.47 -8.76
N ALA A 151 -28.95 11.43 -9.67
CA ALA A 151 -28.08 11.67 -10.83
C ALA A 151 -27.95 10.45 -11.75
N GLU A 152 -29.08 9.85 -12.11
CA GLU A 152 -29.13 8.72 -13.05
C GLU A 152 -28.36 9.02 -14.36
N GLY A 153 -27.45 8.13 -14.73
CA GLY A 153 -26.63 8.25 -15.95
C GLY A 153 -25.20 8.75 -15.75
N ILE A 154 -24.80 9.08 -14.51
CA ILE A 154 -23.39 9.30 -14.14
C ILE A 154 -22.99 8.37 -12.99
N ASP A 155 -21.69 8.19 -12.79
CA ASP A 155 -21.16 7.23 -11.80
C ASP A 155 -21.28 7.73 -10.35
N GLY A 156 -21.57 9.02 -10.16
CA GLY A 156 -21.84 9.58 -8.84
C GLY A 156 -21.64 11.09 -8.75
N VAL A 157 -22.12 11.65 -7.64
CA VAL A 157 -21.91 13.05 -7.25
C VAL A 157 -21.17 13.09 -5.92
N HIS A 158 -19.99 13.68 -5.91
CA HIS A 158 -19.10 13.63 -4.74
C HIS A 158 -18.76 15.03 -4.24
N LEU A 159 -19.01 15.27 -2.95
CA LEU A 159 -18.49 16.42 -2.23
C LEU A 159 -17.14 16.05 -1.60
N PHE A 160 -16.08 16.71 -2.03
CA PHE A 160 -14.77 16.62 -1.37
C PHE A 160 -14.58 17.85 -0.49
N SER A 161 -14.98 17.74 0.77
CA SER A 161 -14.95 18.85 1.71
C SER A 161 -13.52 19.37 1.93
N HIS A 162 -13.41 20.69 2.02
CA HIS A 162 -12.14 21.34 2.35
C HIS A 162 -11.76 21.03 3.81
N THR A 163 -10.55 20.52 4.03
CA THR A 163 -10.13 20.00 5.35
C THR A 163 -9.40 21.00 6.23
N TYR A 164 -9.00 22.16 5.69
CA TYR A 164 -8.17 23.13 6.39
C TYR A 164 -8.94 24.39 6.82
N GLY A 165 -8.39 25.08 7.83
CA GLY A 165 -8.84 26.41 8.24
C GLY A 165 -8.26 27.52 7.36
N CYS A 166 -8.77 28.74 7.50
CA CYS A 166 -8.44 29.86 6.62
C CYS A 166 -7.01 30.44 6.79
N SER A 167 -6.21 29.94 7.73
CA SER A 167 -4.89 30.50 8.09
C SER A 167 -3.71 29.75 7.46
N GLN A 168 -3.88 29.20 6.26
CA GLN A 168 -2.79 28.52 5.56
C GLN A 168 -1.81 29.54 4.95
N LEU A 169 -0.52 29.29 5.13
CA LEU A 169 0.57 30.16 4.64
C LEU A 169 1.69 29.28 4.05
N GLY A 170 2.54 29.88 3.22
CA GLY A 170 3.70 29.20 2.64
C GLY A 170 3.33 27.87 1.95
N ASP A 171 4.07 26.82 2.31
CA ASP A 171 3.94 25.50 1.68
C ASP A 171 2.55 24.87 1.91
N ASP A 172 1.91 25.10 3.05
CA ASP A 172 0.56 24.56 3.33
C ASP A 172 -0.47 25.10 2.35
N HIS A 173 -0.41 26.40 2.08
CA HIS A 173 -1.29 27.05 1.12
C HIS A 173 -1.00 26.59 -0.31
N ILE A 174 0.28 26.48 -0.68
CA ILE A 174 0.71 26.02 -2.02
C ILE A 174 0.25 24.58 -2.26
N ASN A 175 0.42 23.69 -1.28
CA ASN A 175 0.02 22.29 -1.37
C ASN A 175 -1.50 22.16 -1.51
N THR A 176 -2.27 22.91 -0.70
CA THR A 176 -3.74 22.85 -0.75
C THR A 176 -4.27 23.39 -2.07
N ARG A 177 -3.74 24.53 -2.54
CA ARG A 177 -4.08 25.08 -3.86
C ARG A 177 -3.80 24.08 -4.98
N THR A 178 -2.61 23.46 -4.95
CA THR A 178 -2.18 22.50 -5.98
C THR A 178 -3.06 21.25 -5.97
N MET A 179 -3.38 20.72 -4.78
CA MET A 179 -4.29 19.60 -4.61
C MET A 179 -5.67 19.91 -5.19
N LEU A 180 -6.28 21.04 -4.81
CA LEU A 180 -7.59 21.43 -5.33
C LEU A 180 -7.58 21.61 -6.85
N GLN A 181 -6.52 22.20 -7.41
CA GLN A 181 -6.35 22.32 -8.87
C GLN A 181 -6.24 20.94 -9.55
N ASN A 182 -5.51 20.00 -8.97
CA ASN A 182 -5.40 18.64 -9.49
C ASN A 182 -6.74 17.90 -9.41
N MET A 183 -7.52 18.11 -8.34
CA MET A 183 -8.86 17.56 -8.22
C MET A 183 -9.81 18.12 -9.28
N VAL A 184 -9.77 19.43 -9.54
CA VAL A 184 -10.57 20.05 -10.62
C VAL A 184 -10.25 19.45 -11.99
N ARG A 185 -9.00 19.03 -12.21
CA ARG A 185 -8.53 18.51 -13.49
C ARG A 185 -8.58 16.99 -13.59
N HIS A 186 -9.02 16.30 -12.54
CA HIS A 186 -8.95 14.84 -12.50
C HIS A 186 -9.86 14.22 -13.57
N PRO A 187 -9.38 13.25 -14.38
CA PRO A 187 -10.12 12.77 -15.54
C PRO A 187 -11.40 11.98 -15.22
N ASN A 188 -11.55 11.46 -14.00
CA ASN A 188 -12.84 10.88 -13.56
C ASN A 188 -13.92 11.93 -13.29
N ALA A 189 -13.55 13.19 -13.08
CA ALA A 189 -14.52 14.27 -12.96
C ALA A 189 -15.02 14.63 -14.36
N GLY A 190 -16.21 14.16 -14.70
CA GLY A 190 -16.91 14.58 -15.92
C GLY A 190 -17.34 16.04 -15.87
N ALA A 191 -17.59 16.54 -14.67
CA ALA A 191 -17.79 17.95 -14.39
C ALA A 191 -17.35 18.28 -12.96
N VAL A 192 -16.99 19.54 -12.73
CA VAL A 192 -16.59 20.03 -11.41
C VAL A 192 -17.31 21.36 -11.11
N LEU A 193 -17.93 21.43 -9.94
CA LEU A 193 -18.48 22.65 -9.35
C LEU A 193 -17.52 23.15 -8.26
N VAL A 194 -16.87 24.28 -8.50
CA VAL A 194 -16.02 24.94 -7.50
C VAL A 194 -16.87 25.91 -6.68
N VAL A 195 -16.79 25.81 -5.35
CA VAL A 195 -17.59 26.62 -4.41
C VAL A 195 -16.65 27.42 -3.53
N GLY A 196 -16.76 28.76 -3.53
CA GLY A 196 -15.94 29.66 -2.73
C GLY A 196 -16.77 30.52 -1.80
#